data_AF-A0AA92H2C2-F1
#
_entry.id   AF-A0AA92H2C2-F1
#
_cell.length_a   1.000
_cell.length_b   1.000
_cell.length_c   1.000
_cell.angle_alpha   90.00
_cell.angle_beta   90.00
_cell.angle_gamma   90.00
#
_symmetry.space_group_name_H-M   'P 1'
#
loop_
_entity.id
_entity.type
_entity.pdbx_description
1 polymer ?
#
loop_
_entity_poly.entity_id
_entity_poly.type
_entity_poly.pdbx_seq_one_letter_code
_entity_poly.pdbx_strand_id
1 'polypeptide(L)' 'MRLRGPWLRQAGFEVNEDVKVRVMKGCLVIKAE' A
#
# COMPACT_ATOMS: atom_id res chain seq x y z
N MET A 1 7.88 2.01 7.80
CA MET A 1 8.06 2.31 6.35
C MET A 1 6.86 3.15 5.92
N ARG A 2 7.04 4.25 5.18
CA ARG A 2 5.91 5.07 4.70
C ARG A 2 5.84 4.99 3.19
N LEU A 3 4.80 4.33 2.66
CA LEU A 3 4.52 4.31 1.23
C LEU A 3 4.03 5.69 0.79
N ARG A 4 4.47 6.15 -0.38
CA ARG A 4 4.09 7.45 -0.95
C ARG A 4 3.86 7.32 -2.44
N GLY A 5 2.96 8.13 -2.97
CA GLY A 5 2.75 8.28 -4.41
C GLY A 5 1.28 8.41 -4.78
N PRO A 6 0.96 8.97 -5.96
CA PRO A 6 -0.41 9.13 -6.43
C PRO A 6 -1.17 7.80 -6.57
N TRP A 7 -0.45 6.71 -6.85
CA TRP A 7 -0.99 5.37 -7.05
C TRP A 7 -1.71 4.81 -5.81
N LEU A 8 -1.35 5.24 -4.59
CA LEU A 8 -2.03 4.81 -3.36
C LEU A 8 -3.48 5.31 -3.33
N ARG A 9 -3.69 6.60 -3.62
CA ARG A 9 -5.04 7.17 -3.74
C ARG A 9 -5.82 6.56 -4.89
N GLN A 10 -5.17 6.30 -6.02
CA GLN A 10 -5.81 5.64 -7.16
C GLN A 10 -6.25 4.21 -6.83
N ALA A 11 -5.52 3.53 -5.94
CA ALA A 11 -5.87 2.21 -5.42
C ALA A 11 -6.90 2.27 -4.26
N GLY A 12 -7.37 3.46 -3.87
CA GLY A 12 -8.38 3.64 -2.83
C GLY A 12 -7.85 3.78 -1.40
N PHE A 13 -6.53 3.91 -1.22
CA PHE A 13 -5.93 4.12 0.11
C PHE A 13 -5.87 5.60 0.49
N GLU A 14 -6.06 5.86 1.78
CA GLU A 14 -5.92 7.20 2.36
C GLU A 14 -4.48 7.53 2.75
N VAL A 15 -4.17 8.82 2.82
CA VAL A 15 -2.83 9.27 3.22
C VAL A 15 -2.65 9.03 4.73
N ASN A 16 -1.59 8.30 5.09
CA ASN A 16 -1.29 7.85 6.45
C ASN A 16 -2.23 6.75 6.98
N GLU A 17 -2.95 6.06 6.11
CA GLU A 17 -3.64 4.82 6.49
C GLU A 17 -2.62 3.73 6.85
N ASP A 18 -2.89 2.98 7.92
CA ASP A 18 -2.12 1.81 8.27
C ASP A 18 -2.44 0.68 7.29
N VAL A 19 -1.39 0.08 6.72
CA VAL A 19 -1.54 -0.95 5.68
C VAL A 19 -0.68 -2.16 5.98
N LYS A 20 -1.24 -3.33 5.66
CA LYS A 20 -0.56 -4.60 5.75
C LYS A 20 0.16 -4.91 4.45
N VAL A 21 1.48 -5.03 4.55
CA VAL A 21 2.36 -5.33 3.40
C VAL A 21 2.76 -6.80 3.40
N ARG A 22 2.61 -7.47 2.25
CA ARG A 22 3.10 -8.83 1.99
C ARG A 22 4.00 -8.85 0.78
N VAL A 23 5.16 -9.51 0.90
CA VAL A 23 6.09 -9.71 -0.20
C VAL A 23 5.77 -11.04 -0.88
N MET A 24 5.52 -11.00 -2.19
CA MET A 24 5.43 -12.18 -3.04
C MET A 24 6.56 -12.12 -4.09
N LYS A 25 6.93 -13.26 -4.67
CA LYS A 25 7.99 -13.28 -5.68
C LYS A 25 7.59 -12.41 -6.88
N GLY A 26 8.29 -11.30 -7.08
CA GLY A 26 8.05 -10.37 -8.19
C GLY A 26 6.97 -9.31 -7.95
N CYS A 27 6.31 -9.28 -6.79
CA CYS A 27 5.34 -8.21 -6.48
C CYS A 27 5.19 -7.93 -4.98
N LEU A 28 4.71 -6.73 -4.67
CA LEU A 28 4.33 -6.31 -3.33
C LEU A 28 2.81 -6.24 -3.27
N VAL A 29 2.21 -6.95 -2.32
CA VAL A 29 0.77 -6.89 -2.07
C VAL A 29 0.53 -6.00 -0.85
N ILE A 30 -0.38 -5.04 -1.00
CA ILE A 30 -0.76 -4.11 0.06
C ILE A 30 -2.26 -4.24 0.27
N LYS A 31 -2.67 -4.30 1.53
CA LYS A 31 -4.07 -4.33 1.95
C LYS A 31 -4.26 -3.30 3.06
N ALA A 32 -5.46 -2.74 3.16
CA ALA A 32 -5.87 -2.03 4.36
C ALA A 32 -5.84 -3.01 5.54
N GLU A 33 -5.65 -2.51 6.76
CA GLU A 33 -5.75 -3.33 7.97
C GLU A 33 -7.11 -4.05 8.07
#